data_AF-A0A2H0DS77-F1
#
_entry.id   AF-A0A2H0DS77-F1
#
_cell.length_a   1.000
_cell.length_b   1.000
_cell.length_c   1.000
_cell.angle_alpha   90.00
_cell.angle_beta   90.00
_cell.angle_gamma   90.00
#
_symmetry.space_group_name_H-M   'P 1'
#
loop_
_entity.id
_entity.type
_entity.pdbx_description
1 polymer ?
#
loop_
_entity_poly.entity_id
_entity_poly.type
_entity_poly.pdbx_seq_one_letter_code
_entity_poly.pdbx_strand_id
1 'polypeptide(L)'
;MGKDRDWLEKPSWEGFSSAAERQPVPAEAFNPPSAARASACALSALVRALTEGAAASGVLPEELVVLTSLRRSPDPFDALRCYRVRGLGGRALPFAEGVAAARRSTRIVCVLSAARGATLGWIREAARSGLDACLLVVNGGGCSGGASTEPDAGLAQETLRAGAGFVARLSPFDENSSALLGRALRHRGLSVVDAISICPAHDDAASFEPVDAPPGGVFSDAPQTKVMRRSDPAEDRMRQFEHERLWSALR
;
A
#
# COMPACT_ATOMS: atom_id res chain seq x y z
N MET A 1 26.00 16.67 -24.59
CA MET A 1 24.64 16.13 -24.29
C MET A 1 24.72 15.51 -22.90
N GLY A 2 24.43 16.32 -21.88
CA GLY A 2 24.83 16.09 -20.48
C GLY A 2 24.09 14.91 -19.82
N LYS A 3 24.86 14.04 -19.16
CA LYS A 3 24.39 12.88 -18.40
C LYS A 3 24.35 13.09 -16.88
N ASP A 4 24.47 14.33 -16.42
CA ASP A 4 24.36 14.65 -15.00
C ASP A 4 23.09 15.47 -14.79
N ARG A 5 22.00 14.78 -14.43
CA ARG A 5 20.90 15.43 -13.71
C ARG A 5 21.28 15.33 -12.24
N ASP A 6 21.76 16.44 -11.68
CA ASP A 6 21.98 16.59 -10.24
C ASP A 6 20.64 16.39 -9.51
N TRP A 7 20.46 15.21 -8.90
CA TRP A 7 19.38 14.92 -7.97
C TRP A 7 19.72 15.47 -6.56
N LEU A 8 20.32 16.66 -6.49
CA LEU A 8 20.76 17.31 -5.25
C LEU A 8 19.65 18.15 -4.59
N GLU A 9 18.51 18.32 -5.24
CA GLU A 9 17.33 18.84 -4.55
C GLU A 9 16.82 17.76 -3.60
N LYS A 10 16.94 18.02 -2.29
CA LYS A 10 16.22 17.29 -1.26
C LYS A 10 14.77 17.09 -1.72
N PRO A 11 14.24 15.85 -1.68
CA PRO A 11 12.89 15.63 -2.15
C PRO A 11 11.92 16.56 -1.42
N SER A 12 11.07 17.25 -2.17
CA SER A 12 10.14 18.26 -1.64
C SER A 12 9.11 17.74 -0.61
N TRP A 13 9.13 16.43 -0.32
CA TRP A 13 8.31 15.78 0.69
C TRP A 13 8.85 15.92 2.14
N GLU A 14 10.08 16.38 2.36
CA GLU A 14 10.67 16.54 3.71
C GLU A 14 9.90 17.52 4.62
N GLY A 15 9.13 18.47 4.06
CA GLY A 15 8.46 19.53 4.85
C GLY A 15 6.95 19.36 5.11
N PHE A 16 6.28 18.34 4.56
CA PHE A 16 4.83 18.45 4.37
C PHE A 16 4.03 17.20 4.77
N SER A 17 3.58 17.23 6.03
CA SER A 17 2.45 16.49 6.66
C SER A 17 2.90 16.04 8.06
N SER A 18 2.45 16.76 9.10
CA SER A 18 2.72 16.42 10.50
C SER A 18 2.00 15.15 10.97
N ALA A 19 1.31 14.42 10.09
CA ALA A 19 0.65 13.15 10.45
C ALA A 19 1.65 12.14 11.06
N ALA A 20 2.88 12.06 10.54
CA ALA A 20 3.92 11.20 11.12
C ALA A 20 4.39 11.64 12.52
N GLU A 21 4.14 12.90 12.90
CA GLU A 21 4.53 13.51 14.18
C GLU A 21 3.34 13.64 15.14
N ARG A 22 2.11 13.35 14.69
CA ARG A 22 0.88 13.45 15.48
C ARG A 22 0.62 12.18 16.26
N GLN A 23 -0.04 12.35 17.40
CA GLN A 23 -0.55 11.23 18.17
C GLN A 23 -1.65 10.49 17.39
N PRO A 24 -1.84 9.19 17.66
CA PRO A 24 -2.96 8.42 17.15
C PRO A 24 -4.29 9.11 17.41
N VAL A 25 -5.21 9.02 16.45
CA VAL A 25 -6.60 9.47 16.61
C VAL A 25 -7.53 8.28 16.86
N PRO A 26 -8.72 8.46 17.44
CA PRO A 26 -9.69 7.38 17.57
C PRO A 26 -10.16 6.87 16.19
N ALA A 27 -10.24 5.54 16.03
CA ALA A 27 -10.67 4.91 14.78
C ALA A 27 -12.10 5.34 14.36
N GLU A 28 -12.94 5.66 15.35
CA GLU A 28 -14.30 6.14 15.19
C GLU A 28 -14.37 7.46 14.40
N ALA A 29 -13.29 8.24 14.37
CA ALA A 29 -13.22 9.46 13.56
C ALA A 29 -13.47 9.20 12.06
N PHE A 30 -13.17 7.98 11.60
CA PHE A 30 -13.38 7.50 10.22
C PHE A 30 -14.70 6.74 10.03
N ASN A 31 -15.50 6.52 11.07
CA ASN A 31 -16.77 5.80 10.96
C ASN A 31 -17.92 6.81 10.80
N PRO A 32 -18.60 6.88 9.64
CA PRO A 32 -19.82 7.67 9.53
C PRO A 32 -20.95 7.00 10.36
N PRO A 33 -21.95 7.76 10.83
CA PRO A 33 -23.02 7.26 11.72
C PRO A 33 -23.83 6.07 11.16
N SER A 34 -23.81 5.87 9.84
CA SER A 34 -24.59 4.85 9.11
C SER A 34 -23.75 3.74 8.48
N ALA A 35 -22.47 3.58 8.84
CA ALA A 35 -21.60 2.57 8.23
C ALA A 35 -21.98 1.13 8.65
N ALA A 36 -22.77 0.46 7.81
CA ALA A 36 -22.86 -1.00 7.83
C ALA A 36 -21.67 -1.61 7.06
N ARG A 37 -20.97 -2.57 7.66
CA ARG A 37 -19.86 -3.32 7.04
C ARG A 37 -20.15 -4.82 7.16
N ALA A 38 -19.98 -5.57 6.07
CA ALA A 38 -20.15 -7.02 6.10
C ALA A 38 -18.94 -7.67 6.79
N SER A 39 -19.17 -8.43 7.86
CA SER A 39 -18.08 -9.02 8.68
C SER A 39 -17.22 -10.03 7.93
N ALA A 40 -17.79 -10.75 6.95
CA ALA A 40 -17.12 -11.82 6.22
C ALA A 40 -16.49 -11.38 4.87
N CYS A 41 -16.54 -10.09 4.53
CA CYS A 41 -16.05 -9.58 3.25
C CYS A 41 -14.59 -9.10 3.35
N ALA A 42 -13.71 -9.59 2.48
CA ALA A 42 -12.30 -9.16 2.42
C ALA A 42 -12.14 -7.63 2.27
N LEU A 43 -12.98 -7.00 1.45
CA LEU A 43 -12.97 -5.53 1.30
C LEU A 43 -13.39 -4.81 2.60
N SER A 44 -14.37 -5.33 3.33
CA SER A 44 -14.78 -4.76 4.61
C SER A 44 -13.68 -4.93 5.68
N ALA A 45 -12.93 -6.03 5.63
CA ALA A 45 -11.74 -6.22 6.47
C ALA A 45 -10.64 -5.20 6.10
N LEU A 46 -10.38 -4.97 4.81
CA LEU A 46 -9.46 -3.91 4.35
C LEU A 46 -9.89 -2.51 4.79
N VAL A 47 -11.19 -2.19 4.76
CA VAL A 47 -11.72 -0.90 5.23
C VAL A 47 -11.45 -0.70 6.73
N ARG A 48 -11.62 -1.76 7.54
CA ARG A 48 -11.29 -1.74 8.97
C ARG A 48 -9.78 -1.55 9.18
N ALA A 49 -8.97 -2.34 8.49
CA ALA A 49 -7.52 -2.26 8.58
C ALA A 49 -6.98 -0.88 8.14
N LEU A 50 -7.56 -0.28 7.10
CA LEU A 50 -7.21 1.06 6.65
C LEU A 50 -7.63 2.12 7.67
N THR A 51 -8.81 1.99 8.27
CA THR A 51 -9.31 2.88 9.34
C THR A 51 -8.35 2.86 10.53
N GLU A 52 -8.08 1.68 11.05
CA GLU A 52 -7.20 1.48 12.21
C GLU A 52 -5.76 1.93 11.90
N GLY A 53 -5.25 1.59 10.70
CA GLY A 53 -3.93 1.99 10.25
C GLY A 53 -3.78 3.51 10.07
N ALA A 54 -4.78 4.19 9.51
CA ALA A 54 -4.80 5.64 9.36
C ALA A 54 -4.89 6.33 10.73
N ALA A 55 -5.77 5.85 11.60
CA ALA A 55 -5.98 6.36 12.94
C ALA A 55 -4.71 6.23 13.79
N ALA A 56 -4.08 5.05 13.80
CA ALA A 56 -2.80 4.81 14.48
C ALA A 56 -1.63 5.62 13.91
N SER A 57 -1.74 6.09 12.66
CA SER A 57 -0.74 6.92 12.00
C SER A 57 -0.95 8.42 12.16
N GLY A 58 -1.92 8.85 12.99
CA GLY A 58 -2.22 10.27 13.20
C GLY A 58 -2.78 10.99 11.97
N VAL A 59 -3.27 10.24 10.97
CA VAL A 59 -3.92 10.78 9.79
C VAL A 59 -5.32 11.24 10.18
N LEU A 60 -5.68 12.46 9.79
CA LEU A 60 -7.02 13.00 10.03
C LEU A 60 -7.97 12.64 8.88
N PRO A 61 -9.28 12.43 9.15
CA PRO A 61 -10.30 12.25 8.12
C PRO A 61 -10.25 13.26 6.96
N GLU A 62 -10.02 14.55 7.26
CA GLU A 62 -9.93 15.66 6.32
C GLU A 62 -8.59 15.77 5.58
N GLU A 63 -7.63 14.91 5.91
CA GLU A 63 -6.36 14.79 5.21
C GLU A 63 -6.28 13.51 4.37
N LEU A 64 -7.24 12.60 4.51
CA LEU A 64 -7.27 11.36 3.75
C LEU A 64 -8.16 11.52 2.52
N VAL A 65 -7.60 11.20 1.35
CA VAL A 65 -8.35 10.98 0.11
C VAL A 65 -8.29 9.49 -0.25
N VAL A 66 -9.44 8.90 -0.54
CA VAL A 66 -9.54 7.54 -1.08
C VAL A 66 -10.07 7.61 -2.52
N LEU A 67 -9.26 7.13 -3.46
CA LEU A 67 -9.56 7.06 -4.89
C LEU A 67 -9.81 5.60 -5.27
N THR A 68 -11.05 5.25 -5.59
CA THR A 68 -11.43 3.85 -5.84
C THR A 68 -11.68 3.57 -7.32
N SER A 69 -11.10 2.45 -7.75
CA SER A 69 -11.33 1.82 -9.06
C SER A 69 -12.16 0.54 -8.96
N LEU A 70 -12.70 0.24 -7.77
CA LEU A 70 -13.54 -0.93 -7.59
C LEU A 70 -14.77 -0.82 -8.49
N ARG A 71 -15.15 -1.96 -9.09
CA ARG A 71 -16.36 -2.07 -9.93
C ARG A 71 -17.43 -2.87 -9.19
N ARG A 72 -17.68 -2.48 -7.94
CA ARG A 72 -18.70 -3.07 -7.09
C ARG A 72 -19.62 -1.99 -6.55
N SER A 73 -20.90 -2.31 -6.49
CA SER A 73 -21.90 -1.49 -5.82
C SER A 73 -22.62 -2.35 -4.77
N PRO A 74 -22.66 -1.93 -3.50
CA PRO A 74 -21.98 -0.76 -2.94
C PRO A 74 -20.46 -0.94 -2.88
N ASP A 75 -19.70 0.17 -2.92
CA ASP A 75 -18.25 0.16 -2.66
C ASP A 75 -18.03 0.20 -1.13
N PRO A 76 -17.38 -0.81 -0.52
CA PRO A 76 -17.16 -0.84 0.93
C PRO A 76 -16.38 0.36 1.48
N PHE A 77 -15.54 1.02 0.68
CA PHE A 77 -14.80 2.22 1.10
C PHE A 77 -15.72 3.46 1.25
N ASP A 78 -16.97 3.37 0.83
CA ASP A 78 -18.01 4.38 1.12
C ASP A 78 -18.40 4.42 2.61
N ALA A 79 -17.98 3.43 3.39
CA ALA A 79 -18.13 3.41 4.84
C ALA A 79 -17.03 4.20 5.59
N LEU A 80 -16.15 4.95 4.91
CA LEU A 80 -15.08 5.75 5.53
C LEU A 80 -15.41 7.25 5.52
N ARG A 81 -15.48 7.90 6.68
CA ARG A 81 -15.55 9.36 6.78
C ARG A 81 -14.21 9.97 6.36
N CYS A 82 -14.08 10.31 5.08
CA CYS A 82 -12.94 10.98 4.45
C CYS A 82 -13.33 11.50 3.05
N TYR A 83 -12.43 12.22 2.38
CA TYR A 83 -12.63 12.62 0.98
C TYR A 83 -12.52 11.41 0.06
N ARG A 84 -13.45 11.28 -0.90
CA ARG A 84 -13.54 10.10 -1.75
C ARG A 84 -13.91 10.44 -3.19
N VAL A 85 -13.32 9.73 -4.14
CA VAL A 85 -13.73 9.75 -5.55
C VAL A 85 -13.86 8.32 -6.05
N ARG A 86 -15.03 8.00 -6.63
CA ARG A 86 -15.40 6.64 -7.05
C ARG A 86 -15.52 6.53 -8.56
N GLY A 87 -15.57 5.30 -9.06
CA GLY A 87 -15.82 5.03 -10.47
C GLY A 87 -14.66 5.40 -11.40
N LEU A 88 -13.44 5.49 -10.87
CA LEU A 88 -12.27 5.88 -11.65
C LEU A 88 -11.84 4.80 -12.65
N GLY A 89 -12.24 3.54 -12.42
CA GLY A 89 -11.72 2.39 -13.18
C GLY A 89 -10.19 2.37 -13.15
N GLY A 90 -9.52 1.96 -14.22
CA GLY A 90 -8.05 1.94 -14.30
C GLY A 90 -7.35 3.30 -14.30
N ARG A 91 -7.99 4.39 -13.84
CA ARG A 91 -7.50 5.78 -13.91
C ARG A 91 -7.33 6.45 -12.55
N ALA A 92 -7.26 5.69 -11.45
CA ALA A 92 -7.08 6.27 -10.12
C ALA A 92 -5.75 7.04 -9.96
N LEU A 93 -4.68 6.59 -10.62
CA LEU A 93 -3.35 7.18 -10.49
C LEU A 93 -3.20 8.58 -11.14
N PRO A 94 -3.74 8.84 -12.35
CA PRO A 94 -3.83 10.21 -12.86
C PRO A 94 -4.57 11.18 -11.92
N PHE A 95 -5.63 10.73 -11.25
CA PHE A 95 -6.32 11.54 -10.24
C PHE A 95 -5.45 11.75 -8.99
N ALA A 96 -4.70 10.73 -8.56
CA ALA A 96 -3.76 10.83 -7.45
C ALA A 96 -2.68 11.89 -7.71
N GLU A 97 -2.11 11.93 -8.90
CA GLU A 97 -1.16 12.97 -9.32
C GLU A 97 -1.79 14.37 -9.21
N GLY A 98 -3.03 14.53 -9.67
CA GLY A 98 -3.77 15.79 -9.52
C GLY A 98 -3.99 16.19 -8.05
N VAL A 99 -4.36 15.25 -7.19
CA VAL A 99 -4.53 15.51 -5.74
C VAL A 99 -3.19 15.89 -5.10
N ALA A 100 -2.11 15.18 -5.43
CA ALA A 100 -0.77 15.46 -4.92
C ALA A 100 -0.29 16.85 -5.36
N ALA A 101 -0.57 17.25 -6.61
CA ALA A 101 -0.27 18.57 -7.12
C ALA A 101 -1.11 19.68 -6.43
N ALA A 102 -2.39 19.42 -6.16
CA ALA A 102 -3.29 20.39 -5.56
C ALA A 102 -3.03 20.61 -4.06
N ARG A 103 -2.76 19.54 -3.31
CA ARG A 103 -2.54 19.61 -1.86
C ARG A 103 -1.60 18.50 -1.38
N ARG A 104 -0.30 18.82 -1.29
CA ARG A 104 0.76 17.90 -0.84
C ARG A 104 0.61 17.37 0.59
N SER A 105 -0.20 18.03 1.44
CA SER A 105 -0.47 17.54 2.81
C SER A 105 -1.50 16.41 2.87
N THR A 106 -2.22 16.16 1.77
CA THR A 106 -3.23 15.11 1.66
C THR A 106 -2.57 13.74 1.54
N ARG A 107 -2.99 12.78 2.36
CA ARG A 107 -2.66 11.36 2.21
C ARG A 107 -3.56 10.73 1.17
N ILE A 108 -2.94 10.12 0.17
CA ILE A 108 -3.64 9.56 -0.98
C ILE A 108 -3.62 8.04 -0.88
N VAL A 109 -4.80 7.42 -0.91
CA VAL A 109 -4.96 5.98 -1.02
C VAL A 109 -5.69 5.67 -2.32
N CYS A 110 -5.06 4.90 -3.19
CA CYS A 110 -5.69 4.38 -4.41
C CYS A 110 -6.08 2.93 -4.20
N VAL A 111 -7.39 2.63 -4.22
CA VAL A 111 -7.91 1.27 -4.14
C VAL A 111 -8.07 0.71 -5.54
N LEU A 112 -7.27 -0.32 -5.86
CA LEU A 112 -7.14 -0.89 -7.19
C LEU A 112 -7.80 -2.27 -7.30
N SER A 113 -8.75 -2.45 -8.24
CA SER A 113 -9.40 -3.76 -8.51
C SER A 113 -8.60 -4.67 -9.45
N ALA A 114 -7.57 -4.13 -10.09
CA ALA A 114 -6.65 -4.86 -10.95
C ALA A 114 -5.34 -4.09 -11.09
N ALA A 115 -4.21 -4.79 -11.09
CA ALA A 115 -2.90 -4.24 -11.40
C ALA A 115 -2.34 -4.86 -12.69
N ARG A 116 -3.13 -4.84 -13.76
CA ARG A 116 -2.76 -5.36 -15.09
C ARG A 116 -3.05 -4.33 -16.18
N GLY A 117 -2.52 -4.57 -17.38
CA GLY A 117 -2.74 -3.72 -18.55
C GLY A 117 -2.39 -2.25 -18.28
N ALA A 118 -3.32 -1.34 -18.59
CA ALA A 118 -3.13 0.09 -18.38
C ALA A 118 -2.86 0.44 -16.91
N THR A 119 -3.50 -0.23 -15.94
CA THR A 119 -3.26 0.05 -14.52
C THR A 119 -1.82 -0.26 -14.11
N LEU A 120 -1.25 -1.38 -14.58
CA LEU A 120 0.16 -1.69 -14.31
C LEU A 120 1.10 -0.66 -14.97
N GLY A 121 0.77 -0.21 -16.18
CA GLY A 121 1.48 0.90 -16.83
C GLY A 121 1.48 2.16 -15.97
N TRP A 122 0.31 2.55 -15.45
CA TRP A 122 0.20 3.69 -14.54
C TRP A 122 0.97 3.48 -13.23
N ILE A 123 0.98 2.27 -12.65
CA ILE A 123 1.75 1.98 -11.43
C ILE A 123 3.26 2.14 -11.70
N ARG A 124 3.74 1.64 -12.83
CA ARG A 124 5.15 1.81 -13.23
C ARG A 124 5.51 3.28 -13.42
N GLU A 125 4.62 4.06 -14.01
CA GLU A 125 4.85 5.49 -14.18
C GLU A 125 4.81 6.23 -12.85
N ALA A 126 3.85 5.95 -11.97
CA ALA A 126 3.77 6.51 -10.63
C ALA A 126 5.03 6.21 -9.80
N ALA A 127 5.61 5.01 -9.96
CA ALA A 127 6.86 4.64 -9.31
C ALA A 127 8.06 5.45 -9.84
N ARG A 128 8.07 5.73 -11.15
CA ARG A 128 9.11 6.53 -11.81
C ARG A 128 8.97 8.03 -11.57
N SER A 129 7.74 8.54 -11.47
CA SER A 129 7.44 9.95 -11.20
C SER A 129 7.67 10.33 -9.73
N GLY A 130 7.77 9.34 -8.84
CA GLY A 130 7.94 9.57 -7.41
C GLY A 130 6.65 10.01 -6.71
N LEU A 131 5.49 9.59 -7.22
CA LEU A 131 4.19 9.90 -6.61
C LEU A 131 4.15 9.47 -5.14
N ASP A 132 3.76 10.38 -4.25
CA ASP A 132 3.53 10.10 -2.83
C ASP A 132 2.08 9.61 -2.62
N ALA A 133 1.87 8.31 -2.79
CA ALA A 133 0.57 7.66 -2.63
C ALA A 133 0.71 6.21 -2.14
N CYS A 134 -0.32 5.74 -1.44
CA CYS A 134 -0.47 4.34 -1.03
C CYS A 134 -1.43 3.62 -1.97
N LEU A 135 -0.93 2.65 -2.72
CA LEU A 135 -1.72 1.81 -3.62
C LEU A 135 -2.16 0.57 -2.87
N LEU A 136 -3.45 0.47 -2.56
CA LEU A 136 -4.06 -0.73 -2.02
C LEU A 136 -4.64 -1.55 -3.17
N VAL A 137 -3.90 -2.55 -3.63
CA VAL A 137 -4.32 -3.42 -4.72
C VAL A 137 -5.07 -4.61 -4.16
N VAL A 138 -6.33 -4.75 -4.56
CA VAL A 138 -7.21 -5.87 -4.23
C VAL A 138 -6.97 -6.94 -5.29
N ASN A 139 -6.12 -7.91 -4.97
CA ASN A 139 -5.54 -8.86 -5.92
C ASN A 139 -6.21 -10.24 -5.83
N GLY A 140 -6.86 -10.64 -6.92
CA GLY A 140 -7.67 -11.86 -7.00
C GLY A 140 -8.99 -11.77 -6.24
N GLY A 141 -9.71 -12.90 -6.16
CA GLY A 141 -11.06 -12.98 -5.61
C GLY A 141 -12.10 -12.19 -6.42
N GLY A 142 -13.36 -12.59 -6.37
CA GLY A 142 -14.44 -11.86 -7.04
C GLY A 142 -14.87 -10.59 -6.29
N CYS A 143 -14.39 -10.40 -5.06
CA CYS A 143 -14.81 -9.30 -4.18
C CYS A 143 -14.65 -7.90 -4.77
N SER A 144 -13.65 -7.67 -5.63
CA SER A 144 -13.32 -6.35 -6.21
C SER A 144 -14.16 -5.96 -7.43
N GLY A 145 -14.91 -6.90 -8.01
CA GLY A 145 -15.50 -6.75 -9.36
C GLY A 145 -14.43 -6.64 -10.47
N GLY A 146 -13.20 -7.06 -10.17
CA GLY A 146 -12.06 -7.09 -11.08
C GLY A 146 -12.20 -8.14 -12.18
N ALA A 147 -11.33 -8.05 -13.19
CA ALA A 147 -11.36 -8.96 -14.35
C ALA A 147 -10.69 -10.32 -14.09
N SER A 148 -10.02 -10.51 -12.95
CA SER A 148 -9.29 -11.72 -12.60
C SER A 148 -9.64 -12.15 -11.17
N THR A 149 -10.10 -13.39 -11.02
CA THR A 149 -10.31 -14.04 -9.72
C THR A 149 -9.02 -14.67 -9.19
N GLU A 150 -8.05 -14.96 -10.05
CA GLU A 150 -6.72 -15.43 -9.66
C GLU A 150 -5.82 -14.24 -9.27
N PRO A 151 -5.13 -14.32 -8.11
CA PRO A 151 -4.14 -13.30 -7.74
C PRO A 151 -2.91 -13.31 -8.66
N ASP A 152 -2.45 -12.12 -9.06
CA ASP A 152 -1.19 -11.96 -9.77
C ASP A 152 -0.02 -12.07 -8.80
N ALA A 153 0.69 -13.20 -8.84
CA ALA A 153 1.84 -13.45 -7.97
C ALA A 153 3.00 -12.47 -8.23
N GLY A 154 3.14 -11.95 -9.46
CA GLY A 154 4.26 -11.11 -9.89
C GLY A 154 4.15 -9.65 -9.43
N LEU A 155 2.97 -9.19 -9.03
CA LEU A 155 2.68 -7.78 -8.75
C LEU A 155 3.69 -7.12 -7.79
N ALA A 156 3.97 -7.76 -6.65
CA ALA A 156 4.89 -7.23 -5.66
C ALA A 156 6.32 -7.08 -6.23
N GLN A 157 6.79 -8.06 -7.00
CA GLN A 157 8.13 -8.02 -7.58
C GLN A 157 8.22 -6.99 -8.72
N GLU A 158 7.18 -6.88 -9.55
CA GLU A 158 7.14 -5.93 -10.66
C GLU A 158 7.12 -4.48 -10.17
N THR A 159 6.32 -4.18 -9.14
CA THR A 159 6.21 -2.82 -8.58
C THR A 159 7.49 -2.41 -7.85
N LEU A 160 8.14 -3.34 -7.16
CA LEU A 160 9.47 -3.12 -6.57
C LEU A 160 10.51 -2.82 -7.66
N ARG A 161 10.54 -3.61 -8.74
CA ARG A 161 11.44 -3.38 -9.90
C ARG A 161 11.15 -2.06 -10.61
N ALA A 162 9.89 -1.61 -10.60
CA ALA A 162 9.49 -0.33 -11.17
C ALA A 162 9.97 0.88 -10.35
N GLY A 163 10.37 0.68 -9.10
CA GLY A 163 10.92 1.72 -8.23
C GLY A 163 10.04 2.10 -7.04
N ALA A 164 8.98 1.35 -6.73
CA ALA A 164 8.22 1.59 -5.50
C ALA A 164 9.12 1.46 -4.26
N GLY A 165 9.03 2.42 -3.33
CA GLY A 165 9.90 2.49 -2.15
C GLY A 165 9.47 1.55 -1.02
N PHE A 166 8.18 1.20 -1.00
CA PHE A 166 7.61 0.24 -0.06
C PHE A 166 6.69 -0.72 -0.81
N VAL A 167 6.96 -2.01 -0.70
CA VAL A 167 6.06 -3.04 -1.23
C VAL A 167 5.80 -4.08 -0.15
N ALA A 168 4.53 -4.40 0.04
CA ALA A 168 4.11 -5.41 1.00
C ALA A 168 2.92 -6.21 0.46
N ARG A 169 2.83 -7.47 0.85
CA ARG A 169 1.66 -8.32 0.62
C ARG A 169 0.98 -8.63 1.96
N LEU A 170 -0.34 -8.58 1.99
CA LEU A 170 -1.13 -8.93 3.18
C LEU A 170 -2.35 -9.78 2.83
N SER A 171 -2.83 -10.51 3.83
CA SER A 171 -4.16 -11.11 3.84
C SER A 171 -5.11 -10.18 4.60
N PRO A 172 -6.26 -9.76 4.03
CA PRO A 172 -7.19 -8.83 4.67
C PRO A 172 -7.65 -9.21 6.08
N PHE A 173 -7.63 -10.50 6.40
CA PHE A 173 -8.06 -11.04 7.70
C PHE A 173 -6.90 -11.22 8.69
N ASP A 174 -5.66 -10.94 8.29
CA ASP A 174 -4.49 -11.00 9.17
C ASP A 174 -4.52 -9.86 10.19
N GLU A 175 -4.17 -10.17 11.44
CA GLU A 175 -4.13 -9.23 12.56
C GLU A 175 -3.15 -8.05 12.33
N ASN A 176 -2.11 -8.26 11.52
CA ASN A 176 -1.10 -7.23 11.24
C ASN A 176 -1.50 -6.29 10.09
N SER A 177 -2.64 -6.51 9.45
CA SER A 177 -3.08 -5.74 8.28
C SER A 177 -3.16 -4.24 8.55
N SER A 178 -3.68 -3.85 9.73
CA SER A 178 -3.81 -2.44 10.12
C SER A 178 -2.45 -1.79 10.36
N ALA A 179 -1.55 -2.49 11.05
CA ALA A 179 -0.19 -2.03 11.29
C ALA A 179 0.61 -1.87 9.99
N LEU A 180 0.46 -2.81 9.05
CA LEU A 180 1.07 -2.73 7.72
C LEU A 180 0.54 -1.53 6.94
N LEU A 181 -0.80 -1.36 6.85
CA LEU A 181 -1.39 -0.22 6.17
C LEU A 181 -0.97 1.10 6.80
N GLY A 182 -0.87 1.18 8.12
CA GLY A 182 -0.32 2.36 8.80
C GLY A 182 1.13 2.65 8.38
N ARG A 183 1.99 1.63 8.25
CA ARG A 183 3.35 1.80 7.73
C ARG A 183 3.35 2.26 6.27
N ALA A 184 2.47 1.73 5.44
CA ALA A 184 2.34 2.11 4.04
C ALA A 184 1.86 3.57 3.88
N LEU A 185 0.94 4.01 4.74
CA LEU A 185 0.46 5.40 4.78
C LEU A 185 1.53 6.38 5.26
N ARG A 186 2.42 5.97 6.17
CA ARG A 186 3.52 6.80 6.66
C ARG A 186 4.71 6.87 5.71
N HIS A 187 4.85 5.89 4.81
CA HIS A 187 5.90 5.89 3.80
C HIS A 187 5.81 7.16 2.93
N ARG A 188 6.98 7.72 2.60
CA ARG A 188 7.10 8.88 1.70
C ARG A 188 7.47 8.39 0.31
N GLY A 189 6.64 8.74 -0.67
CA GLY A 189 6.73 8.18 -2.01
C GLY A 189 5.87 6.92 -2.15
N LEU A 190 5.93 6.29 -3.31
CA LEU A 190 4.97 5.25 -3.68
C LEU A 190 5.09 4.02 -2.78
N SER A 191 4.02 3.71 -2.06
CA SER A 191 3.83 2.46 -1.35
C SER A 191 2.80 1.59 -2.06
N VAL A 192 3.08 0.29 -2.19
CA VAL A 192 2.19 -0.69 -2.81
C VAL A 192 1.88 -1.79 -1.80
N VAL A 193 0.60 -1.96 -1.51
CA VAL A 193 0.07 -2.99 -0.63
C VAL A 193 -0.79 -3.92 -1.47
N ASP A 194 -0.26 -5.11 -1.70
CA ASP A 194 -0.90 -6.21 -2.42
C ASP A 194 -1.76 -7.01 -1.44
N ALA A 195 -3.07 -6.77 -1.45
CA ALA A 195 -4.03 -7.45 -0.59
C ALA A 195 -4.64 -8.64 -1.33
N ILE A 196 -4.34 -9.84 -0.88
CA ILE A 196 -4.91 -11.08 -1.44
C ILE A 196 -6.36 -11.20 -1.00
N SER A 197 -7.31 -10.96 -1.90
CA SER A 197 -8.71 -10.71 -1.57
C SER A 197 -9.66 -11.89 -1.73
N ILE A 198 -9.14 -13.12 -1.63
CA ILE A 198 -9.95 -14.34 -1.61
C ILE A 198 -10.83 -14.32 -0.34
N CYS A 199 -12.14 -14.46 -0.52
CA CYS A 199 -13.13 -14.13 0.49
C CYS A 199 -14.20 -15.23 0.64
N PRO A 200 -14.45 -15.75 1.86
CA PRO A 200 -15.46 -16.79 2.10
C PRO A 200 -16.88 -16.39 1.67
N ALA A 201 -17.19 -15.10 1.70
CA ALA A 201 -18.53 -14.59 1.34
C ALA A 201 -18.79 -14.52 -0.18
N HIS A 202 -17.77 -14.69 -1.03
CA HIS A 202 -17.91 -14.45 -2.47
C HIS A 202 -17.15 -15.43 -3.36
N ASP A 203 -16.12 -16.07 -2.83
CA ASP A 203 -15.35 -17.08 -3.53
C ASP A 203 -15.73 -18.44 -2.95
N ASP A 204 -16.23 -19.35 -3.80
CA ASP A 204 -16.35 -20.76 -3.44
C ASP A 204 -14.94 -21.22 -3.05
N ALA A 205 -14.80 -21.84 -1.87
CA ALA A 205 -13.51 -22.22 -1.31
C ALA A 205 -12.80 -23.27 -2.16
N ALA A 206 -12.23 -22.86 -3.29
CA ALA A 206 -11.40 -23.65 -4.16
C ALA A 206 -9.94 -23.34 -3.81
N SER A 207 -9.33 -24.29 -3.10
CA SER A 207 -7.98 -24.74 -3.41
C SER A 207 -6.87 -23.70 -3.27
N PHE A 208 -6.51 -23.38 -2.03
CA PHE A 208 -5.12 -23.00 -1.75
C PHE A 208 -4.54 -23.98 -0.75
N GLU A 209 -3.73 -24.91 -1.26
CA GLU A 209 -2.60 -25.39 -0.45
C GLU A 209 -1.65 -24.21 -0.27
N PRO A 210 -1.06 -24.02 0.93
CA PRO A 210 -0.01 -23.04 1.12
C PRO A 210 1.04 -23.23 0.01
N VAL A 211 1.47 -22.16 -0.65
CA VAL A 211 2.58 -22.26 -1.61
C VAL A 211 3.82 -22.63 -0.80
N ASP A 212 4.14 -23.91 -0.79
CA ASP A 212 5.37 -24.43 -0.26
C ASP A 212 6.55 -23.74 -0.97
N ALA A 213 7.47 -23.24 -0.15
CA ALA A 213 8.64 -22.53 -0.60
C ALA A 213 9.50 -23.42 -1.53
N PRO A 214 10.07 -22.89 -2.63
CA PRO A 214 11.03 -23.63 -3.43
C PRO A 214 12.22 -24.05 -2.56
N PRO A 215 12.72 -25.30 -2.69
CA PRO A 215 13.79 -25.79 -1.84
C PRO A 215 15.09 -25.07 -2.20
N GLY A 216 15.64 -24.30 -1.26
CA GLY A 216 17.02 -23.83 -1.34
C GLY A 216 17.29 -22.34 -1.12
N GLY A 217 16.42 -21.56 -0.47
CA GLY A 217 16.76 -20.17 -0.13
C GLY A 217 16.08 -19.68 1.14
N VAL A 218 16.64 -20.01 2.30
CA VAL A 218 16.36 -19.46 3.65
C VAL A 218 15.03 -18.67 3.77
N PHE A 219 13.92 -19.41 3.83
CA PHE A 219 12.60 -18.95 4.27
C PHE A 219 12.24 -19.79 5.49
N SER A 220 12.22 -19.19 6.68
CA SER A 220 11.68 -19.84 7.89
C SER A 220 10.39 -19.14 8.34
N ASP A 221 9.32 -19.93 8.28
CA ASP A 221 8.15 -19.99 9.17
C ASP A 221 6.97 -19.01 9.00
N ALA A 222 5.80 -19.58 8.67
CA ALA A 222 4.44 -19.01 8.60
C ALA A 222 4.13 -18.07 7.41
N PRO A 223 2.84 -17.89 6.99
CA PRO A 223 2.46 -16.90 5.98
C PRO A 223 2.64 -15.49 6.56
N GLN A 224 3.90 -15.06 6.65
CA GLN A 224 4.28 -13.82 7.26
C GLN A 224 4.05 -12.67 6.29
N THR A 225 3.54 -11.58 6.85
CA THR A 225 3.60 -10.24 6.27
C THR A 225 5.04 -9.93 5.82
N LYS A 226 5.31 -9.99 4.51
CA LYS A 226 6.64 -9.70 3.96
C LYS A 226 6.69 -8.24 3.50
N VAL A 227 7.46 -7.42 4.22
CA VAL A 227 7.77 -6.05 3.80
C VAL A 227 9.10 -6.05 3.08
N MET A 228 9.09 -5.73 1.78
CA MET A 228 10.30 -5.52 0.99
C MET A 228 10.58 -4.03 0.93
N ARG A 229 11.72 -3.60 1.50
CA ARG A 229 12.25 -2.25 1.34
C ARG A 229 13.43 -2.31 0.38
N ARG A 230 13.57 -1.30 -0.46
CA ARG A 230 14.82 -1.04 -1.17
C ARG A 230 15.86 -0.62 -0.12
N SER A 231 17.01 -1.28 -0.05
CA SER A 231 18.07 -0.87 0.88
C SER A 231 18.62 0.49 0.45
N ASP A 232 18.86 1.36 1.43
CA ASP A 232 19.50 2.65 1.21
C ASP A 232 21.02 2.41 1.07
N PRO A 233 21.65 2.74 -0.07
CA PRO A 233 23.08 2.56 -0.27
C PRO A 233 23.94 3.30 0.78
N ALA A 234 23.40 4.36 1.40
CA ALA A 234 24.06 5.07 2.48
C ALA A 234 24.00 4.31 3.81
N GLU A 235 22.87 3.68 4.14
CA GLU A 235 22.74 2.83 5.34
C GLU A 235 23.56 1.54 5.22
N ASP A 236 23.62 0.93 4.03
CA ASP A 236 24.43 -0.27 3.79
C ASP A 236 25.94 0.04 3.91
N ARG A 237 26.39 1.20 3.41
CA ARG A 237 27.78 1.65 3.62
C ARG A 237 28.09 1.96 5.09
N MET A 238 27.14 2.54 5.82
CA MET A 238 27.32 2.87 7.24
C MET A 238 27.36 1.62 8.12
N ARG A 239 26.51 0.62 7.83
CA ARG A 239 26.54 -0.69 8.49
C ARG A 239 27.80 -1.47 8.18
N GLN A 240 28.29 -1.42 6.94
CA GLN A 240 29.55 -2.05 6.56
C GLN A 240 30.74 -1.39 7.26
N PHE A 241 30.72 -0.07 7.42
CA PHE A 241 31.74 0.69 8.15
C PHE A 241 31.72 0.45 9.66
N GLU A 242 30.53 0.34 10.28
CA GLU A 242 30.38 0.00 11.71
C GLU A 242 30.77 -1.45 12.00
N HIS A 243 30.44 -2.38 11.10
CA HIS A 243 30.85 -3.77 11.21
C HIS A 243 32.38 -3.92 11.11
N GLU A 244 33.03 -3.25 10.17
CA GLU A 244 34.50 -3.24 10.06
C GLU A 244 35.18 -2.62 11.29
N ARG A 245 34.61 -1.56 11.87
CA ARG A 245 35.09 -0.96 13.14
C ARG A 245 34.99 -1.94 14.30
N LEU A 246 33.85 -2.62 14.47
CA LEU A 246 33.62 -3.59 15.54
C LEU A 246 34.59 -4.79 15.43
N TRP A 247 34.93 -5.23 14.22
CA TRP A 247 35.91 -6.29 14.00
C TRP A 247 37.37 -5.85 14.16
N SER A 248 37.68 -4.56 13.96
CA SER A 248 39.03 -4.01 14.20
C SER A 248 39.35 -3.81 15.69
N ALA A 249 38.32 -3.66 16.54
CA ALA A 249 38.48 -3.52 17.99
C ALA A 249 38.63 -4.86 18.74
N LEU A 250 38.48 -5.99 18.03
CA LEU A 250 38.57 -7.35 18.56
C LEU A 250 39.86 -8.08 18.09
N ARG A 251 40.87 -7.35 17.61
CA ARG A 251 42.23 -7.86 17.36
C ARG A 251 43.26 -7.11 18.18
#